data_AF-A0AA43Q398-F1
#
_entry.id   AF-A0AA43Q398-F1
#
_cell.length_a   1.000
_cell.length_b   1.000
_cell.length_c   1.000
_cell.angle_alpha   90.00
_cell.angle_beta   90.00
_cell.angle_gamma   90.00
#
_symmetry.space_group_name_H-M   'P 1'
#
loop_
_entity.id
_entity.type
_entity.pdbx_description
1 polymer ?
#
loop_
_entity_poly.entity_id
_entity_poly.type
_entity_poly.pdbx_seq_one_letter_code
_entity_poly.pdbx_strand_id
1 'polypeptide(L)'
;MGTSLKSCLLTLLVVMVQSQAANADSAQHQDTLLFSATETVQLEELDNARGREGVDILTLNNMNLRATLTDNQASNNINGANIIDGGSFTQASGITSVIQNSGNNVIIQDSTILNVTIIP
;
A
#
# COMPACT_ATOMS: atom_id res chain seq x y z
N MET A 1 -77.39 -55.30 2.66
CA MET A 1 -75.91 -55.31 2.53
C MET A 1 -75.44 -53.94 2.00
N GLY A 2 -75.30 -52.91 2.85
CA GLY A 2 -74.98 -51.56 2.34
C GLY A 2 -74.31 -50.58 3.31
N THR A 3 -74.13 -50.94 4.59
CA THR A 3 -73.56 -50.05 5.61
C THR A 3 -72.12 -50.41 6.00
N SER A 4 -71.72 -51.70 5.96
CA SER A 4 -70.32 -52.08 6.27
C SER A 4 -69.33 -51.73 5.15
N LEU A 5 -69.77 -51.72 3.88
CA LEU A 5 -68.91 -51.38 2.74
C LEU A 5 -68.58 -49.88 2.69
N LYS A 6 -69.53 -49.01 3.08
CA LYS A 6 -69.30 -47.56 3.17
C LYS A 6 -68.37 -47.19 4.33
N SER A 7 -68.50 -47.87 5.47
CA SER A 7 -67.62 -47.64 6.62
C SER A 7 -66.19 -48.09 6.32
N CYS A 8 -66.01 -49.21 5.61
CA CYS A 8 -64.71 -49.69 5.16
C CYS A 8 -64.06 -48.72 4.15
N LEU A 9 -64.85 -48.21 3.19
CA LEU A 9 -64.40 -47.24 2.19
C LEU A 9 -64.00 -45.89 2.83
N LEU A 10 -64.69 -45.47 3.89
CA LEU A 10 -64.36 -44.23 4.60
C LEU A 10 -63.09 -44.38 5.46
N THR A 11 -62.87 -45.53 6.09
CA THR A 11 -61.58 -45.81 6.76
C THR A 11 -60.41 -45.90 5.78
N LEU A 12 -60.63 -46.42 4.57
CA LEU A 12 -59.59 -46.50 3.55
C LEU A 12 -59.20 -45.12 3.00
N LEU A 13 -60.17 -44.18 2.92
CA LEU A 13 -59.92 -42.80 2.50
C LEU A 13 -59.11 -41.99 3.54
N VAL A 14 -59.32 -42.24 4.83
CA VAL A 14 -58.62 -41.51 5.92
C VAL A 14 -57.16 -41.95 6.08
N VAL A 15 -56.84 -43.22 5.77
CA VAL A 15 -55.45 -43.74 5.85
C VAL A 15 -54.58 -43.21 4.70
N MET A 16 -55.17 -42.90 3.53
CA MET A 16 -54.44 -42.39 2.36
C MET A 16 -53.99 -40.91 2.50
N VAL A 17 -54.53 -40.15 3.45
CA VAL A 17 -54.24 -38.70 3.58
C VAL A 17 -52.97 -38.40 4.37
N GLN A 18 -52.40 -39.37 5.11
CA GLN A 18 -51.34 -39.10 6.09
C GLN A 18 -49.92 -39.49 5.66
N SER A 19 -49.68 -39.90 4.41
CA SER A 19 -48.33 -40.22 3.92
C SER A 19 -47.81 -39.16 2.94
N GLN A 20 -47.56 -37.95 3.43
CA GLN A 20 -46.62 -37.06 2.74
C GLN A 20 -45.20 -37.46 3.19
N ALA A 21 -44.51 -38.22 2.35
CA ALA A 21 -43.06 -38.40 2.50
C ALA A 21 -42.41 -37.02 2.30
N ALA A 22 -41.85 -36.46 3.36
CA ALA A 22 -41.06 -35.24 3.29
C ALA A 22 -39.79 -35.54 2.50
N ASN A 23 -39.71 -35.05 1.26
CA ASN A 23 -38.45 -34.99 0.54
C ASN A 23 -37.60 -33.90 1.21
N ALA A 24 -36.49 -34.29 1.84
CA ALA A 24 -35.49 -33.35 2.31
C ALA A 24 -34.78 -32.76 1.08
N ASP A 25 -35.28 -31.62 0.60
CA ASP A 25 -34.60 -30.83 -0.42
C ASP A 25 -33.27 -30.35 0.16
N SER A 26 -32.18 -30.91 -0.36
CA SER A 26 -30.83 -30.50 0.02
C SER A 26 -30.50 -29.21 -0.71
N ALA A 27 -31.13 -28.11 -0.27
CA ALA A 27 -30.75 -26.77 -0.66
C ALA A 27 -29.33 -26.51 -0.12
N GLN A 28 -28.32 -26.81 -0.93
CA GLN A 28 -26.96 -26.34 -0.76
C GLN A 28 -27.02 -24.82 -0.62
N HIS A 29 -26.84 -24.35 0.60
CA HIS A 29 -26.92 -22.95 1.01
C HIS A 29 -25.69 -22.22 0.45
N GLN A 30 -25.83 -21.68 -0.77
CA GLN A 30 -25.43 -20.33 -1.23
C GLN A 30 -24.07 -19.71 -0.85
N ASP A 31 -23.08 -20.44 -0.34
CA ASP A 31 -21.78 -19.81 0.00
C ASP A 31 -20.89 -19.53 -1.23
N THR A 32 -21.28 -20.00 -2.42
CA THR A 32 -20.58 -19.72 -3.68
C THR A 32 -20.94 -18.35 -4.28
N LEU A 33 -21.99 -17.68 -3.79
CA LEU A 33 -22.51 -16.46 -4.41
C LEU A 33 -21.93 -15.16 -3.83
N LEU A 34 -21.26 -15.20 -2.67
CA LEU A 34 -20.73 -13.99 -2.04
C LEU A 34 -19.63 -13.30 -2.86
N PHE A 35 -18.81 -14.09 -3.56
CA PHE A 35 -17.76 -13.61 -4.46
C PHE A 35 -18.17 -13.63 -5.94
N SER A 36 -19.30 -14.26 -6.28
CA SER A 36 -19.85 -14.25 -7.65
C SER A 36 -20.72 -13.03 -7.93
N ALA A 37 -21.18 -12.33 -6.89
CA ALA A 37 -21.99 -11.13 -6.99
C ALA A 37 -21.15 -9.83 -7.01
N THR A 38 -19.82 -9.93 -7.04
CA THR A 38 -18.96 -8.76 -7.15
C THR A 38 -18.95 -8.28 -8.60
N GLU A 39 -19.45 -7.07 -8.82
CA GLU A 39 -19.29 -6.38 -10.09
C GLU A 39 -17.79 -6.12 -10.35
N THR A 40 -17.31 -6.52 -11.53
CA THR A 40 -15.92 -6.27 -11.92
C THR A 40 -15.76 -4.77 -12.16
N VAL A 41 -14.97 -4.10 -11.33
CA VAL A 41 -14.62 -2.70 -11.55
C VAL A 41 -13.90 -2.56 -12.90
N GLN A 42 -14.30 -1.55 -13.67
CA GLN A 42 -13.68 -1.25 -14.95
C GLN A 42 -12.25 -0.71 -14.73
N LEU A 43 -11.31 -1.03 -15.63
CA LEU A 43 -9.92 -0.56 -15.50
C LEU A 43 -9.84 0.97 -15.34
N GLU A 44 -10.67 1.71 -16.08
CA GLU A 44 -10.76 3.18 -16.00
C GLU A 44 -11.20 3.67 -14.61
N GLU A 45 -12.17 3.00 -13.99
CA GLU A 45 -12.68 3.33 -12.65
C GLU A 45 -11.64 3.02 -11.58
N LEU A 46 -10.91 1.91 -11.75
CA LEU A 46 -9.80 1.54 -10.88
C LEU A 46 -8.64 2.52 -11.01
N ASP A 47 -8.32 2.97 -12.23
CA ASP A 47 -7.25 3.92 -12.50
C ASP A 47 -7.56 5.30 -11.90
N ASN A 48 -8.82 5.73 -11.93
CA ASN A 48 -9.29 6.96 -11.28
C ASN A 48 -9.32 6.82 -9.74
N ALA A 49 -9.77 5.68 -9.20
CA ALA A 49 -9.78 5.40 -7.77
C ALA A 49 -8.35 5.23 -7.18
N ARG A 50 -7.37 4.87 -8.03
CA ARG A 50 -5.94 4.82 -7.70
C ARG A 50 -5.27 6.20 -7.60
N GLY A 51 -6.03 7.29 -7.45
CA GLY A 51 -5.46 8.61 -7.18
C GLY A 51 -4.98 9.36 -8.42
N ARG A 52 -5.49 9.01 -9.61
CA ARG A 52 -5.25 9.76 -10.83
C ARG A 52 -6.35 10.80 -11.05
N GLU A 53 -6.23 11.97 -10.40
CA GLU A 53 -6.67 13.22 -11.02
C GLU A 53 -6.09 14.45 -10.27
N GLY A 54 -5.41 15.35 -11.00
CA GLY A 54 -5.25 16.75 -10.57
C GLY A 54 -3.98 17.17 -9.82
N VAL A 55 -2.92 16.36 -9.72
CA VAL A 55 -1.68 16.81 -9.06
C VAL A 55 -0.70 17.41 -10.07
N ASP A 56 -0.79 18.72 -10.28
CA ASP A 56 0.29 19.50 -10.91
C ASP A 56 1.42 19.70 -9.89
N ILE A 57 2.41 18.81 -9.92
CA ILE A 57 3.56 18.88 -9.01
C ILE A 57 4.62 19.76 -9.64
N LEU A 58 4.37 21.07 -9.63
CA LEU A 58 5.39 22.05 -9.98
C LEU A 58 6.32 22.25 -8.78
N THR A 59 7.39 21.47 -8.70
CA THR A 59 8.44 21.66 -7.70
C THR A 59 9.54 22.56 -8.24
N LEU A 60 9.55 23.82 -7.80
CA LEU A 60 10.63 24.76 -8.12
C LEU A 60 11.70 24.70 -7.02
N ASN A 61 12.90 24.28 -7.41
CA ASN A 61 14.05 24.22 -6.52
C ASN A 61 15.04 25.30 -6.91
N ASN A 62 15.34 26.21 -5.99
CA ASN A 62 16.42 27.17 -6.18
C ASN A 62 17.44 27.01 -5.07
N MET A 63 18.71 26.97 -5.47
CA MET A 63 19.82 26.96 -4.55
C MET A 63 20.83 28.00 -4.99
N ASN A 64 21.12 28.93 -4.09
CA ASN A 64 22.04 30.02 -4.32
C ASN A 64 23.11 29.97 -3.24
N LEU A 65 24.23 29.32 -3.53
CA LEU A 65 25.38 29.28 -2.65
C LEU A 65 26.43 30.23 -3.19
N ARG A 66 26.78 31.23 -2.40
CA ARG A 66 27.83 32.20 -2.71
C ARG A 66 28.71 32.35 -1.49
N ALA A 67 30.00 32.27 -1.73
CA ALA A 67 30.99 32.53 -0.73
C ALA A 67 32.19 33.23 -1.36
N THR A 68 32.75 34.16 -0.61
CA THR A 68 33.91 34.94 -1.02
C THR A 68 34.97 34.75 0.05
N LEU A 69 36.15 34.28 -0.36
CA LEU A 69 37.35 34.23 0.46
C LEU A 69 38.30 35.32 -0.01
N THR A 70 38.46 36.38 0.78
CA THR A 70 39.41 37.46 0.50
C THR A 70 40.34 37.68 1.69
N ASP A 71 41.56 38.17 1.41
CA ASP A 71 42.57 38.56 2.40
C ASP A 71 42.98 37.45 3.39
N ASN A 72 42.89 36.19 2.97
CA ASN A 72 43.28 35.06 3.80
C ASN A 72 44.80 34.91 3.82
N GLN A 73 45.39 35.00 5.01
CA GLN A 73 46.82 34.77 5.24
C GLN A 73 46.97 33.63 6.24
N ALA A 74 47.76 32.61 5.88
CA ALA A 74 48.12 31.50 6.74
C ALA A 74 49.64 31.39 6.80
N SER A 75 50.24 31.62 7.98
CA SER A 75 51.67 31.46 8.24
C SER A 75 51.88 30.63 9.50
N ASN A 76 52.94 29.81 9.50
CA ASN A 76 53.28 28.89 10.60
C ASN A 76 52.20 27.85 10.91
N ASN A 77 51.40 27.47 9.91
CA ASN A 77 50.34 26.49 10.09
C ASN A 77 50.88 25.06 10.05
N ILE A 78 50.50 24.28 11.04
CA ILE A 78 50.63 22.82 11.05
C ILE A 78 49.21 22.29 10.81
N ASN A 79 48.99 21.62 9.68
CA ASN A 79 47.73 20.92 9.43
C ASN A 79 47.79 19.48 9.93
N GLY A 80 46.63 18.95 10.30
CA GLY A 80 46.48 17.59 10.81
C GLY A 80 46.11 16.58 9.72
N ALA A 81 46.07 15.32 10.12
CA ALA A 81 45.55 14.27 9.26
C ALA A 81 44.02 14.34 9.23
N ASN A 82 43.46 14.34 8.02
CA ASN A 82 42.04 14.38 7.74
C ASN A 82 41.63 12.98 7.28
N ILE A 83 41.53 12.05 8.23
CA ILE A 83 41.41 10.62 7.93
C ILE A 83 40.02 10.12 8.33
N ILE A 84 39.27 9.68 7.33
CA ILE A 84 38.15 8.74 7.48
C ILE A 84 38.77 7.35 7.39
N ASP A 85 38.59 6.52 8.42
CA ASP A 85 39.17 5.18 8.47
C ASP A 85 38.12 4.08 8.19
N GLY A 86 38.57 2.82 8.11
CA GLY A 86 37.74 1.66 7.86
C GLY A 86 36.57 1.57 8.84
N GLY A 87 35.37 1.40 8.31
CA GLY A 87 34.15 1.31 9.10
C GLY A 87 33.40 2.63 9.32
N SER A 88 33.98 3.78 8.97
CA SER A 88 33.40 5.10 9.26
C SER A 88 31.98 5.31 8.69
N PHE A 89 31.64 4.60 7.61
CA PHE A 89 30.31 4.64 6.98
C PHE A 89 29.70 3.25 6.78
N THR A 90 30.18 2.24 7.51
CA THR A 90 29.56 0.92 7.47
C THR A 90 28.13 1.05 8.01
N GLN A 91 27.14 0.61 7.22
CA GLN A 91 25.70 0.80 7.47
C GLN A 91 25.16 2.23 7.27
N ALA A 92 25.91 3.13 6.63
CA ALA A 92 25.31 4.39 6.17
C ALA A 92 24.17 4.09 5.17
N SER A 93 23.00 4.67 5.42
CA SER A 93 21.81 4.49 4.60
C SER A 93 21.07 5.83 4.47
N GLY A 94 20.37 6.01 3.36
CA GLY A 94 19.79 7.31 2.99
C GLY A 94 20.85 8.25 2.39
N ILE A 95 20.71 9.55 2.65
CA ILE A 95 21.62 10.58 2.15
C ILE A 95 22.67 10.87 3.21
N THR A 96 23.94 10.70 2.87
CA THR A 96 25.08 10.98 3.75
C THR A 96 26.02 11.94 3.04
N SER A 97 26.35 13.08 3.66
CA SER A 97 27.38 14.01 3.18
C SER A 97 28.53 14.03 4.19
N VAL A 98 29.75 13.91 3.68
CA VAL A 98 30.96 13.83 4.49
C VAL A 98 31.96 14.79 3.91
N ILE A 99 32.39 15.73 4.73
CA ILE A 99 33.32 16.76 4.30
C ILE A 99 34.46 16.82 5.31
N GLN A 100 35.65 16.72 4.75
CA GLN A 100 36.87 16.55 5.48
C GLN A 100 37.82 17.63 5.01
N ASN A 101 38.26 18.51 5.91
CA ASN A 101 39.26 19.50 5.59
C ASN A 101 40.24 19.74 6.74
N SER A 102 41.52 19.43 6.53
CA SER A 102 42.59 19.75 7.48
C SER A 102 43.30 21.07 7.19
N GLY A 103 42.89 21.80 6.16
CA GLY A 103 43.57 22.99 5.69
C GLY A 103 43.20 24.26 6.46
N ASN A 104 43.85 25.36 6.08
CA ASN A 104 43.45 26.71 6.46
C ASN A 104 42.82 27.39 5.25
N ASN A 105 42.08 28.48 5.49
CA ASN A 105 41.45 29.27 4.44
C ASN A 105 40.46 28.46 3.58
N VAL A 106 39.68 27.59 4.23
CA VAL A 106 38.76 26.72 3.52
C VAL A 106 37.34 27.20 3.69
N ILE A 107 36.67 27.35 2.55
CA ILE A 107 35.22 27.45 2.48
C ILE A 107 34.68 26.15 1.93
N ILE A 108 33.72 25.61 2.67
CA ILE A 108 32.91 24.48 2.27
C ILE A 108 31.50 24.99 2.04
N GLN A 109 30.99 24.77 0.83
CA GLN A 109 29.59 25.01 0.49
C GLN A 109 29.03 23.68 -0.01
N ASP A 110 28.21 23.06 0.83
CA ASP A 110 27.46 21.87 0.48
C ASP A 110 25.97 22.15 0.69
N SER A 111 25.15 21.57 -0.18
CA SER A 111 23.71 21.70 -0.09
C SER A 111 23.05 20.63 -0.91
N THR A 112 22.05 19.98 -0.30
CA THR A 112 21.29 18.88 -0.90
C THR A 112 19.83 19.25 -0.91
N ILE A 113 19.20 19.18 -2.08
CA ILE A 113 17.74 19.28 -2.22
C ILE A 113 17.21 17.89 -2.56
N LEU A 114 16.35 17.35 -1.70
CA LEU A 114 15.64 16.10 -1.92
C LEU A 114 14.16 16.39 -2.14
N ASN A 115 13.65 16.06 -3.33
CA ASN A 115 12.23 16.06 -3.61
C ASN A 115 11.74 14.63 -3.75
N VAL A 116 10.77 14.25 -2.92
CA VAL A 116 10.15 12.93 -2.97
C VAL A 116 8.68 13.11 -3.28
N THR A 117 8.28 12.64 -4.45
CA THR A 117 6.86 12.50 -4.80
C THR A 117 6.56 11.01 -4.86
N ILE A 118 5.58 10.58 -4.06
CA ILE A 118 5.04 9.23 -4.12
C ILE A 118 3.65 9.34 -4.72
N ILE A 119 3.48 8.79 -5.92
CA ILE A 119 2.19 8.63 -6.58
C ILE A 119 1.88 7.12 -6.54
N PRO A 120 0.67 6.72 -6.11
CA PRO A 120 0.25 5.31 -6.07
C PRO A 120 0.30 4.59 -7.42
#